data_AF-A0A7V1BXR9-F1
#
_entry.id   AF-A0A7V1BXR9-F1
#
_cell.length_a   1.000
_cell.length_b   1.000
_cell.length_c   1.000
_cell.angle_alpha   90.00
_cell.angle_beta   90.00
_cell.angle_gamma   90.00
#
_symmetry.space_group_name_H-M   'P 1'
#
loop_
_entity.id
_entity.type
_entity.pdbx_description
1 polymer ?
#
loop_
_entity_poly.entity_id
_entity_poly.type
_entity_poly.pdbx_seq_one_letter_code
_entity_poly.pdbx_strand_id
1 'polypeptide(L)'
;MESLFNRELFNPGDEAITMDYYANLFNEQFTGKVKEFNKADSMVVLDTVDCGEVIVHGKCLRVTHRAGIVIKALSLWQPWASLMAHDLKHNETRSWSTDYRGYLAIHASKKIVTDVDKECLAAIEKLGLTIEDLPTGGILAVRKLINCVKITPGNIPDEPERSYGDYTAGRYMWKTKDVKLLKGIVPVPGRQKLFNIDSDIINAIESHGRELF
;
A
#
# COMPACT_ATOMS: atom_id res chain seq x y z
N MET A 1 14.44 -46.76 7.86
CA MET A 1 14.43 -45.28 7.78
C MET A 1 13.27 -44.93 6.88
N GLU A 2 12.15 -44.64 7.53
CA GLU A 2 10.82 -44.47 6.96
C GLU A 2 10.74 -43.20 6.10
N SER A 3 10.07 -43.28 4.95
CA SER A 3 9.32 -42.13 4.42
C SER A 3 7.87 -42.57 4.31
N LEU A 4 7.13 -42.37 5.40
CA LEU A 4 5.69 -42.61 5.52
C LEU A 4 4.91 -41.56 4.69
N PHE A 5 5.04 -41.63 3.37
CA PHE A 5 4.10 -41.01 2.42
C PHE A 5 3.28 -42.14 1.77
N ASN A 6 2.67 -42.98 2.60
CA ASN A 6 1.73 -43.99 2.15
C ASN A 6 0.31 -43.54 2.51
N ARG A 7 -0.44 -43.20 1.46
CA ARG A 7 -1.85 -43.53 1.26
C ARG A 7 -2.65 -43.85 2.53
N GLU A 8 -3.25 -42.82 3.12
CA GLU A 8 -4.61 -42.94 3.62
C GLU A 8 -5.47 -41.93 2.85
N LEU A 9 -6.26 -42.49 1.93
CA LEU A 9 -7.32 -41.80 1.23
C LEU A 9 -8.40 -41.48 2.26
N PHE A 10 -8.58 -40.20 2.58
CA PHE A 10 -9.66 -39.77 3.47
C PHE A 10 -11.02 -40.05 2.83
N ASN A 11 -11.90 -40.65 3.63
CA ASN A 11 -13.32 -40.78 3.29
C ASN A 11 -14.00 -39.40 3.39
N PRO A 12 -14.97 -39.07 2.52
CA PRO A 12 -15.62 -37.75 2.48
C PRO A 12 -16.51 -37.40 3.71
N GLY A 13 -16.43 -38.17 4.80
CA GLY A 13 -17.35 -38.09 5.96
C GLY A 13 -16.76 -37.45 7.22
N ASP A 14 -15.48 -37.08 7.25
CA ASP A 14 -14.87 -36.53 8.45
C ASP A 14 -15.10 -35.01 8.55
N GLU A 15 -16.27 -34.64 9.07
CA GLU A 15 -16.65 -33.26 9.42
C GLU A 15 -15.83 -32.64 10.57
N ALA A 16 -14.77 -33.30 11.03
CA ALA A 16 -13.93 -32.85 12.13
C ALA A 16 -12.45 -32.68 11.72
N ILE A 17 -12.18 -32.05 10.57
CA ILE A 17 -10.90 -31.36 10.44
C ILE A 17 -11.07 -30.02 11.17
N THR A 18 -10.70 -30.02 12.45
CA THR A 18 -10.81 -28.84 13.31
C THR A 18 -9.92 -27.72 12.76
N MET A 19 -10.31 -26.46 13.03
CA MET A 19 -9.50 -25.28 12.68
C MET A 19 -8.05 -25.39 13.15
N ASP A 20 -7.80 -26.16 14.22
CA ASP A 20 -6.47 -26.40 14.79
C ASP A 20 -5.56 -27.20 13.85
N TYR A 21 -6.11 -28.17 13.08
CA TYR A 21 -5.33 -28.93 12.11
C TYR A 21 -4.83 -28.04 10.97
N TYR A 22 -5.73 -27.24 10.40
CA TYR A 22 -5.35 -26.25 9.40
C TYR A 22 -4.39 -25.23 9.98
N ALA A 23 -4.67 -24.67 11.17
CA ALA A 23 -3.82 -23.68 11.81
C ALA A 23 -2.36 -24.17 12.00
N ASN A 24 -2.16 -25.43 12.39
CA ASN A 24 -0.82 -26.00 12.55
C ASN A 24 -0.08 -26.11 11.21
N LEU A 25 -0.75 -26.58 10.15
CA LEU A 25 -0.16 -26.67 8.81
C LEU A 25 0.17 -25.28 8.22
N PHE A 26 -0.67 -24.28 8.48
CA PHE A 26 -0.44 -22.90 8.06
C PHE A 26 0.72 -22.26 8.82
N ASN A 27 0.86 -22.48 10.13
CA ASN A 27 1.95 -21.93 10.95
C ASN A 27 3.34 -22.47 10.54
N GLU A 28 3.42 -23.61 9.85
CA GLU A 28 4.69 -24.14 9.31
C GLU A 28 5.13 -23.44 8.02
N GLN A 29 4.19 -22.85 7.26
CA GLN A 29 4.45 -22.28 5.93
C GLN A 29 4.29 -20.76 5.87
N PHE A 30 3.56 -20.18 6.83
CA PHE A 30 3.23 -18.76 6.89
C PHE A 30 3.46 -18.24 8.30
N THR A 31 3.81 -16.97 8.43
CA THR A 31 4.17 -16.37 9.73
C THR A 31 2.94 -16.04 10.59
N GLY A 32 1.73 -16.27 10.05
CA GLY A 32 0.46 -15.82 10.64
C GLY A 32 -0.48 -16.89 11.12
N LYS A 33 -1.32 -16.50 12.08
CA LYS A 33 -2.39 -17.33 12.63
C LYS A 33 -3.61 -17.24 11.73
N VAL A 34 -4.19 -18.39 11.42
CA VAL A 34 -5.50 -18.49 10.76
C VAL A 34 -6.57 -17.77 11.61
N LYS A 35 -7.32 -16.88 10.98
CA LYS A 35 -8.47 -16.17 11.56
C LYS A 35 -9.79 -16.68 11.03
N GLU A 36 -9.84 -17.04 9.76
CA GLU A 36 -11.05 -17.52 9.10
C GLU A 36 -10.69 -18.59 8.08
N PHE A 37 -11.57 -19.58 7.94
CA PHE A 37 -11.49 -20.61 6.93
C PHE A 37 -12.86 -20.75 6.28
N ASN A 38 -12.92 -20.52 4.97
CA ASN A 38 -14.12 -20.76 4.18
C ASN A 38 -13.91 -22.00 3.29
N LYS A 39 -14.58 -23.08 3.67
CA LYS A 39 -14.50 -24.38 2.98
C LYS A 39 -15.10 -24.35 1.57
N ALA A 40 -16.17 -23.58 1.37
CA ALA A 40 -16.88 -23.47 0.10
C ALA A 40 -16.03 -22.74 -0.95
N ASP A 41 -15.40 -21.64 -0.53
CA ASP A 41 -14.59 -20.78 -1.41
C ASP A 41 -13.11 -21.14 -1.43
N SER A 42 -12.70 -22.15 -0.65
CA SER A 42 -11.30 -22.60 -0.57
C SER A 42 -10.33 -21.47 -0.16
N MET A 43 -10.77 -20.63 0.79
CA MET A 43 -10.09 -19.41 1.20
C MET A 43 -9.68 -19.49 2.67
N VAL A 44 -8.46 -19.04 2.97
CA VAL A 44 -7.94 -18.94 4.33
C VAL A 44 -7.48 -17.51 4.58
N VAL A 45 -7.90 -16.95 5.71
CA VAL A 45 -7.54 -15.60 6.14
C VAL A 45 -6.54 -15.70 7.28
N LEU A 46 -5.35 -15.14 7.11
CA LEU A 46 -4.33 -15.05 8.16
C LEU A 46 -4.38 -13.69 8.86
N ASP A 47 -3.81 -13.60 10.08
CA ASP A 47 -3.52 -12.30 10.71
C ASP A 47 -2.17 -11.70 10.35
N THR A 48 -1.52 -12.25 9.32
CA THR A 48 -0.32 -11.69 8.71
C THR A 48 -0.58 -11.19 7.31
N VAL A 49 0.50 -10.71 6.71
CA VAL A 49 0.59 -10.07 5.40
C VAL A 49 1.01 -11.05 4.31
N ASP A 50 1.13 -12.33 4.66
CA ASP A 50 1.51 -13.37 3.72
C ASP A 50 0.34 -13.64 2.76
N CYS A 51 0.56 -13.43 1.46
CA CYS A 51 -0.38 -13.77 0.40
C CYS A 51 0.22 -14.88 -0.49
N GLY A 52 -0.62 -15.80 -0.97
CA GLY A 52 -0.14 -16.88 -1.81
C GLY A 52 -1.15 -18.00 -2.02
N GLU A 53 -0.66 -19.12 -2.52
CA GLU A 53 -1.41 -20.35 -2.66
C GLU A 53 -0.75 -21.42 -1.80
N VAL A 54 -1.56 -22.21 -1.10
CA VAL A 54 -1.08 -23.41 -0.41
C VAL A 54 -1.85 -24.62 -0.87
N ILE A 55 -1.14 -25.72 -1.12
CA ILE A 55 -1.77 -27.00 -1.41
C ILE A 55 -1.94 -27.76 -0.10
N VAL A 56 -3.19 -27.92 0.32
CA VAL A 56 -3.56 -28.75 1.47
C VAL A 56 -4.34 -29.95 0.96
N HIS A 57 -3.77 -31.15 1.11
CA HIS A 57 -4.36 -32.42 0.67
C HIS A 57 -4.80 -32.43 -0.81
N GLY A 58 -3.97 -31.88 -1.69
CA GLY A 58 -4.26 -31.81 -3.14
C GLY A 58 -5.27 -30.72 -3.53
N LYS A 59 -5.76 -29.93 -2.57
CA LYS A 59 -6.62 -28.76 -2.83
C LYS A 59 -5.78 -27.49 -2.73
N CYS A 60 -5.80 -26.66 -3.78
CA CYS A 60 -5.21 -25.33 -3.74
C CYS A 60 -6.13 -24.41 -2.93
N LEU A 61 -5.62 -23.86 -1.83
CA LEU A 61 -6.28 -22.84 -1.03
C LEU A 61 -5.61 -21.50 -1.32
N ARG A 62 -6.42 -20.48 -1.56
CA ARG A 62 -5.93 -19.11 -1.75
C ARG A 62 -5.78 -18.46 -0.38
N VAL A 63 -4.56 -18.03 -0.06
CA VAL A 63 -4.25 -17.22 1.12
C VAL A 63 -4.38 -15.77 0.71
N THR A 64 -5.41 -15.12 1.23
CA THR A 64 -5.68 -13.71 0.97
C THR A 64 -5.36 -12.89 2.20
N HIS A 65 -5.03 -11.61 1.98
CA HIS A 65 -4.92 -10.63 3.05
C HIS A 65 -6.11 -10.71 4.00
N ARG A 66 -5.86 -10.39 5.27
CA ARG A 66 -6.94 -10.12 6.23
C ARG A 66 -8.01 -9.26 5.56
N ALA A 67 -9.26 -9.71 5.60
CA ALA A 67 -10.36 -8.77 5.59
C ALA A 67 -10.05 -7.68 6.65
N GLY A 68 -9.67 -6.47 6.21
CA GLY A 68 -9.38 -5.35 7.12
C GLY A 68 -8.13 -4.50 6.87
N ILE A 69 -7.15 -4.87 6.04
CA ILE A 69 -6.09 -3.91 5.66
C ILE A 69 -6.66 -2.95 4.62
N VAL A 70 -7.18 -1.82 5.10
CA VAL A 70 -7.65 -0.74 4.25
C VAL A 70 -6.46 0.15 3.88
N ILE A 71 -5.89 -0.08 2.71
CA ILE A 71 -4.97 0.88 2.08
C ILE A 71 -5.82 1.97 1.43
N LYS A 72 -5.55 3.21 1.80
CA LYS A 72 -6.13 4.35 1.10
C LYS A 72 -5.15 4.86 0.06
N ALA A 73 -5.66 5.44 -1.00
CA ALA A 73 -4.89 6.18 -1.98
C ALA A 73 -5.26 7.66 -1.95
N LEU A 74 -4.31 8.49 -2.36
CA LEU A 74 -4.49 9.91 -2.58
C LEU A 74 -3.90 10.29 -3.94
N SER A 75 -4.75 10.85 -4.80
CA SER A 75 -4.32 11.39 -6.10
C SER A 75 -3.68 12.76 -5.93
N LEU A 76 -2.45 12.89 -6.42
CA LEU A 76 -1.64 14.10 -6.41
C LEU A 76 -1.40 14.55 -7.86
N TRP A 77 -1.34 15.87 -8.06
CA TRP A 77 -0.83 16.41 -9.32
C TRP A 77 0.68 16.20 -9.38
N GLN A 78 1.22 16.06 -10.58
CA GLN A 78 2.66 16.16 -10.77
C GLN A 78 3.08 17.62 -10.69
N PRO A 79 4.26 17.93 -10.12
CA PRO A 79 5.36 17.01 -9.75
C PRO A 79 5.29 16.42 -8.32
N TRP A 80 4.35 16.85 -7.48
CA TRP A 80 4.32 16.48 -6.06
C TRP A 80 4.11 14.97 -5.82
N ALA A 81 3.44 14.27 -6.74
CA ALA A 81 3.32 12.81 -6.68
C ALA A 81 4.70 12.14 -6.73
N SER A 82 5.54 12.53 -7.68
CA SER A 82 6.91 12.03 -7.80
C SER A 82 7.79 12.47 -6.62
N LEU A 83 7.66 13.70 -6.14
CA LEU A 83 8.40 14.14 -4.95
C LEU A 83 8.07 13.27 -3.72
N MET A 84 6.80 12.90 -3.54
CA MET A 84 6.42 11.97 -2.48
C MET A 84 6.88 10.54 -2.76
N ALA A 85 6.89 10.10 -4.02
CA ALA A 85 7.33 8.75 -4.36
C ALA A 85 8.85 8.56 -4.14
N HIS A 86 9.65 9.60 -4.37
CA HIS A 86 11.11 9.59 -4.25
C HIS A 86 11.64 10.11 -2.90
N ASP A 87 10.79 10.16 -1.87
CA ASP A 87 11.14 10.62 -0.51
C ASP A 87 11.69 12.04 -0.40
N LEU A 88 11.36 12.91 -1.35
CA LEU A 88 11.78 14.32 -1.33
C LEU A 88 10.78 15.20 -0.60
N LYS A 89 9.49 14.87 -0.70
CA LYS A 89 8.38 15.55 -0.04
C LYS A 89 7.79 14.65 1.05
N HIS A 90 7.70 15.14 2.28
CA HIS A 90 7.21 14.37 3.43
C HIS A 90 5.82 14.79 3.90
N ASN A 91 5.41 16.03 3.61
CA ASN A 91 4.16 16.61 4.11
C ASN A 91 3.19 16.90 2.96
N GLU A 92 2.10 16.14 2.84
CA GLU A 92 1.05 16.48 1.89
C GLU A 92 0.17 17.64 2.44
N THR A 93 -0.20 18.64 1.64
CA THR A 93 -0.96 19.81 2.13
C THR A 93 -2.39 19.83 1.59
N ARG A 94 -3.37 20.03 2.47
CA ARG A 94 -4.80 19.98 2.12
C ARG A 94 -5.59 21.06 2.85
N SER A 95 -6.68 21.52 2.23
CA SER A 95 -7.67 22.39 2.88
C SER A 95 -8.53 21.65 3.91
N TRP A 96 -8.39 20.34 4.04
CA TRP A 96 -9.19 19.49 4.92
C TRP A 96 -8.32 18.50 5.70
N SER A 97 -8.79 18.12 6.88
CA SER A 97 -8.14 17.18 7.80
C SER A 97 -8.58 15.74 7.56
N THR A 98 -7.79 14.79 8.05
CA THR A 98 -8.20 13.39 8.10
C THR A 98 -7.76 12.72 9.41
N ASP A 99 -8.61 11.85 9.93
CA ASP A 99 -8.29 10.98 11.06
C ASP A 99 -7.63 9.67 10.61
N TYR A 100 -7.54 9.41 9.30
CA TYR A 100 -6.91 8.21 8.79
C TYR A 100 -5.42 8.19 9.14
N ARG A 101 -4.95 7.05 9.64
CA ARG A 101 -3.53 6.72 9.86
C ARG A 101 -3.30 5.31 9.35
N GLY A 102 -2.21 5.10 8.61
CA GLY A 102 -1.95 3.84 7.95
C GLY A 102 -1.34 4.02 6.57
N TYR A 103 -1.47 2.99 5.75
CA TYR A 103 -0.87 2.93 4.42
C TYR A 103 -1.59 3.82 3.42
N LEU A 104 -0.81 4.68 2.77
CA LEU A 104 -1.25 5.67 1.81
C LEU A 104 -0.54 5.41 0.48
N ALA A 105 -1.26 4.89 -0.50
CA ALA A 105 -0.80 4.80 -1.87
C ALA A 105 -0.78 6.20 -2.51
N ILE A 106 0.37 6.57 -3.06
CA ILE A 106 0.59 7.83 -3.76
C ILE A 106 0.25 7.64 -5.23
N HIS A 107 -0.88 8.19 -5.63
CA HIS A 107 -1.36 8.13 -7.00
C HIS A 107 -0.96 9.40 -7.76
N ALA A 108 -0.28 9.24 -8.89
CA ALA A 108 -0.04 10.33 -9.83
C ALA A 108 -1.28 10.53 -10.70
N SER A 109 -1.97 11.66 -10.51
CA SER A 109 -3.08 12.06 -11.37
C SER A 109 -2.60 12.37 -12.79
N LYS A 110 -3.55 12.57 -13.71
CA LYS A 110 -3.24 12.97 -15.10
C LYS A 110 -2.76 14.43 -15.24
N LYS A 111 -2.89 15.26 -14.21
CA LYS A 111 -2.50 16.66 -14.29
C LYS A 111 -1.02 16.83 -13.93
N ILE A 112 -0.31 17.47 -14.84
CA ILE A 112 1.07 17.94 -14.67
C ILE A 112 1.02 19.46 -14.51
N VAL A 113 1.69 19.98 -13.48
CA VAL A 113 1.86 21.41 -13.22
C VAL A 113 3.32 21.76 -13.52
N THR A 114 3.52 22.65 -14.49
CA THR A 114 4.86 23.10 -14.92
C THR A 114 5.29 24.40 -14.26
N ASP A 115 4.33 25.24 -13.86
CA ASP A 115 4.57 26.44 -13.06
C ASP A 115 4.72 26.05 -11.59
N VAL A 116 5.95 25.73 -11.20
CA VAL A 116 6.32 25.28 -9.85
C VAL A 116 7.55 26.03 -9.36
N ASP A 117 7.75 26.06 -8.05
CA ASP A 117 8.90 26.69 -7.44
C ASP A 117 10.24 26.06 -7.92
N LYS A 118 11.30 26.86 -7.92
CA LYS A 118 12.64 26.44 -8.38
C LYS A 118 13.20 25.26 -7.59
N GLU A 119 12.86 25.14 -6.30
CA GLU A 119 13.25 23.99 -5.47
C GLU A 119 12.63 22.70 -5.99
N CYS A 120 11.40 22.78 -6.50
CA CYS A 120 10.71 21.66 -7.11
C CYS A 120 11.37 21.24 -8.44
N LEU A 121 11.70 22.20 -9.30
CA LEU A 121 12.44 21.93 -10.54
C LEU A 121 13.79 21.27 -10.25
N ALA A 122 14.57 21.86 -9.35
CA ALA A 122 15.88 21.33 -8.96
C ALA A 122 15.79 19.92 -8.34
N ALA A 123 14.71 19.61 -7.63
CA ALA A 123 14.46 18.28 -7.07
C ALA A 123 14.18 17.25 -8.17
N ILE A 124 13.37 17.60 -9.18
CA ILE A 124 13.09 16.74 -10.33
C ILE A 124 14.33 16.54 -11.20
N GLU A 125 15.11 17.58 -11.46
CA GLU A 125 16.37 17.48 -12.21
C GLU A 125 17.38 16.55 -11.52
N LYS A 126 17.46 16.56 -10.19
CA LYS A 126 18.32 15.63 -9.43
C LYS A 126 17.92 14.16 -9.59
N LEU A 127 16.67 13.89 -9.96
CA LEU A 127 16.20 12.55 -10.31
C LEU A 127 16.55 12.16 -11.76
N GLY A 128 17.16 13.06 -12.53
CA GLY A 128 17.48 12.86 -13.94
C GLY A 128 16.25 12.91 -14.84
N LEU A 129 15.20 13.62 -14.43
CA LEU A 129 13.92 13.72 -15.12
C LEU A 129 13.60 15.17 -15.46
N THR A 130 12.70 15.38 -16.43
CA THR A 130 11.99 16.64 -16.62
C THR A 130 10.57 16.55 -16.04
N ILE A 131 9.87 17.69 -15.89
CA ILE A 131 8.47 17.67 -15.40
C ILE A 131 7.57 16.89 -16.38
N GLU A 132 7.85 17.01 -17.67
CA GLU A 132 7.10 16.40 -18.76
C GLU A 132 7.25 14.87 -18.79
N ASP A 133 8.37 14.35 -18.32
CA ASP A 133 8.65 12.91 -18.23
C ASP A 133 7.95 12.23 -17.04
N LEU A 134 7.35 12.99 -16.13
CA LEU A 134 6.82 12.43 -14.90
C LEU A 134 5.61 11.51 -15.16
N PRO A 135 5.59 10.32 -14.56
CA PRO A 135 4.55 9.33 -14.81
C PRO A 135 3.18 9.82 -14.33
N THR A 136 2.11 9.42 -15.01
CA THR A 136 0.73 9.76 -14.62
C THR A 136 -0.20 8.57 -14.76
N GLY A 137 -1.36 8.62 -14.09
CA GLY A 137 -2.45 7.66 -14.26
C GLY A 137 -2.39 6.43 -13.37
N GLY A 138 -1.65 6.46 -12.25
CA GLY A 138 -1.46 5.27 -11.42
C GLY A 138 -0.63 5.52 -10.17
N ILE A 139 -0.46 4.46 -9.38
CA ILE A 139 0.26 4.49 -8.10
C ILE A 139 1.76 4.36 -8.36
N LEU A 140 2.55 5.22 -7.72
CA LEU A 140 4.01 5.26 -7.83
C LEU A 140 4.70 4.69 -6.59
N ALA A 141 4.08 4.86 -5.42
CA ALA A 141 4.66 4.48 -4.14
C ALA A 141 3.58 4.25 -3.10
N VAL A 142 3.96 3.61 -2.01
CA VAL A 142 3.17 3.56 -0.77
C VAL A 142 3.96 4.24 0.33
N ARG A 143 3.28 5.02 1.17
CA ARG A 143 3.84 5.64 2.38
C ARG A 143 2.95 5.35 3.58
N LYS A 144 3.40 5.64 4.80
CA LYS A 144 2.53 5.66 5.98
C LYS A 144 2.14 7.08 6.35
N LEU A 145 0.83 7.37 6.39
CA LEU A 145 0.29 8.59 6.97
C LEU A 145 0.29 8.46 8.49
N ILE A 146 1.16 9.24 9.16
CA ILE A 146 1.40 9.14 10.61
C ILE A 146 0.79 10.28 11.40
N ASN A 147 0.57 11.43 10.76
CA ASN A 147 -0.01 12.57 11.43
C ASN A 147 -0.75 13.50 10.46
N CYS A 148 -1.69 14.28 10.98
CA CYS A 148 -2.40 15.33 10.28
C CYS A 148 -2.47 16.52 11.23
N VAL A 149 -1.77 17.60 10.91
CA VAL A 149 -1.59 18.76 11.80
C VAL A 149 -2.08 20.01 11.11
N LYS A 150 -2.82 20.84 11.83
CA LYS A 150 -3.23 22.16 11.33
C LYS A 150 -2.01 23.06 11.16
N ILE A 151 -1.93 23.73 10.02
CA ILE A 151 -0.83 24.63 9.70
C ILE A 151 -1.05 25.96 10.43
N THR A 152 0.01 26.39 11.11
CA THR A 152 0.08 27.63 11.88
C THR A 152 1.38 28.35 11.52
N PRO A 153 1.52 29.65 11.77
CA PRO A 153 2.78 30.36 11.52
C PRO A 153 4.00 29.72 12.19
N GLY A 154 3.83 29.05 13.32
CA GLY A 154 4.93 28.45 14.09
C GLY A 154 5.33 27.03 13.67
N ASN A 155 4.70 26.43 12.66
CA ASN A 155 5.02 25.05 12.23
C ASN A 155 5.21 24.90 10.71
N ILE A 156 5.39 26.01 10.00
CA ILE A 156 5.74 25.99 8.57
C ILE A 156 7.15 25.39 8.45
N PRO A 157 7.38 24.38 7.58
CA PRO A 157 8.70 23.80 7.41
C PRO A 157 9.66 24.79 6.72
N ASP A 158 10.94 24.45 6.79
CA ASP A 158 11.99 25.09 6.00
C ASP A 158 12.01 24.57 4.56
N GLU A 159 12.82 25.22 3.73
CA GLU A 159 13.10 24.72 2.38
C GLU A 159 13.90 23.41 2.40
N PRO A 160 13.68 22.50 1.44
CA PRO A 160 12.82 22.67 0.26
C PRO A 160 11.37 22.22 0.47
N GLU A 161 11.03 21.67 1.64
CA GLU A 161 9.71 21.10 1.92
C GLU A 161 8.59 22.17 1.85
N ARG A 162 8.93 23.42 2.19
CA ARG A 162 8.05 24.59 2.08
C ARG A 162 7.61 24.86 0.65
N SER A 163 8.53 24.88 -0.33
CA SER A 163 8.22 25.01 -1.77
C SER A 163 7.44 23.81 -2.35
N TYR A 164 7.27 22.72 -1.59
CA TYR A 164 6.53 21.55 -2.07
C TYR A 164 5.03 21.59 -1.76
N GLY A 165 4.47 22.66 -1.21
CA GLY A 165 3.05 22.71 -0.91
C GLY A 165 2.53 24.05 -0.44
N ASP A 166 1.21 24.11 -0.26
CA ASP A 166 0.54 25.30 0.25
C ASP A 166 0.44 25.21 1.79
N TYR A 167 1.39 25.87 2.46
CA TYR A 167 1.45 26.01 3.92
C TYR A 167 0.73 27.24 4.45
N THR A 168 -0.26 27.77 3.72
CA THR A 168 -1.12 28.83 4.24
C THR A 168 -1.76 28.40 5.56
N ALA A 169 -1.67 29.26 6.58
CA ALA A 169 -2.24 29.00 7.89
C ALA A 169 -3.75 28.69 7.79
N GLY A 170 -4.20 27.69 8.56
CA GLY A 170 -5.58 27.20 8.51
C GLY A 170 -5.78 25.93 7.66
N ARG A 171 -4.86 25.63 6.73
CA ARG A 171 -4.78 24.33 6.04
C ARG A 171 -4.24 23.24 6.96
N TYR A 172 -4.10 22.03 6.44
CA TYR A 172 -3.54 20.87 7.13
C TYR A 172 -2.35 20.31 6.38
N MET A 173 -1.31 19.92 7.12
CA MET A 173 -0.21 19.12 6.61
C MET A 173 -0.33 17.68 7.11
N TRP A 174 -0.23 16.75 6.19
CA TRP A 174 -0.36 15.31 6.38
C TRP A 174 1.05 14.74 6.35
N LYS A 175 1.57 14.38 7.52
CA LYS A 175 2.94 13.91 7.69
C LYS A 175 3.02 12.44 7.31
N THR A 176 3.91 12.11 6.39
CA THR A 176 4.12 10.76 5.90
C THR A 176 5.54 10.27 6.13
N LYS A 177 5.72 8.95 6.24
CA LYS A 177 7.03 8.28 6.39
C LYS A 177 7.06 6.94 5.66
N ASP A 178 8.17 6.22 5.78
CA ASP A 178 8.34 4.83 5.33
C ASP A 178 7.95 4.66 3.86
N VAL A 179 8.65 5.35 2.95
CA VAL A 179 8.35 5.24 1.51
C VAL A 179 8.73 3.85 0.99
N LYS A 180 7.84 3.28 0.19
CA LYS A 180 8.08 2.11 -0.65
C LYS A 180 7.80 2.51 -2.09
N LEU A 181 8.86 2.89 -2.81
CA LEU A 181 8.80 3.22 -4.24
C LEU A 181 8.57 1.93 -5.04
N LEU A 182 7.65 1.97 -6.00
CA LEU A 182 7.38 0.85 -6.89
C LEU A 182 8.35 0.87 -8.07
N LYS A 183 8.70 -0.32 -8.59
CA LYS A 183 9.55 -0.45 -9.79
C LYS A 183 8.93 0.11 -11.08
N GLY A 184 7.62 0.35 -11.04
CA GLY A 184 6.84 0.89 -12.15
C GLY A 184 5.47 1.32 -11.64
N ILE A 185 4.71 1.97 -12.51
CA ILE A 185 3.37 2.47 -12.19
C ILE A 185 2.36 1.32 -12.13
N VAL A 186 1.50 1.32 -11.10
CA VAL A 186 0.32 0.46 -11.04
C VAL A 186 -0.89 1.25 -11.54
N PRO A 187 -1.44 0.98 -12.73
CA PRO A 187 -2.52 1.76 -13.30
C PRO A 187 -3.81 1.65 -12.48
N VAL A 188 -4.39 2.80 -12.12
CA VAL A 188 -5.70 2.87 -11.46
C VAL A 188 -6.31 4.25 -11.68
N PRO A 189 -7.64 4.36 -11.92
CA PRO A 189 -8.28 5.66 -12.01
C PRO A 189 -8.14 6.46 -10.71
N GLY A 190 -7.65 7.69 -10.80
CA GLY A 190 -7.59 8.60 -9.66
C GLY A 190 -8.98 9.04 -9.21
N ARG A 191 -9.11 9.40 -7.93
CA ARG A 191 -10.37 9.88 -7.35
C ARG A 191 -10.12 11.12 -6.48
N GLN A 192 -11.17 11.92 -6.29
CA GLN A 192 -11.12 13.02 -5.34
C GLN A 192 -11.13 12.50 -3.91
N LYS A 193 -10.49 13.26 -3.01
CA LYS A 193 -10.30 12.90 -1.59
C LYS A 193 -9.55 11.58 -1.42
N LEU A 194 -9.52 11.06 -0.20
CA LEU A 194 -9.02 9.72 0.06
C LEU A 194 -10.00 8.68 -0.47
N PHE A 195 -9.48 7.65 -1.12
CA PHE A 195 -10.27 6.52 -1.61
C PHE A 195 -9.62 5.20 -1.22
N ASN A 196 -10.42 4.14 -1.06
CA ASN A 196 -9.87 2.81 -0.86
C ASN A 196 -9.41 2.26 -2.21
N ILE A 197 -8.34 1.47 -2.18
CA ILE A 197 -7.93 0.66 -3.34
C ILE A 197 -8.37 -0.78 -3.14
N ASP A 198 -8.81 -1.41 -4.23
CA ASP A 198 -9.34 -2.78 -4.21
C ASP A 198 -8.20 -3.80 -4.13
N SER A 199 -8.50 -5.02 -3.69
CA SER A 199 -7.49 -6.06 -3.45
C SER A 199 -6.62 -6.37 -4.67
N ASP A 200 -7.17 -6.32 -5.88
CA ASP A 200 -6.39 -6.53 -7.11
C ASP A 200 -5.30 -5.48 -7.30
N ILE A 201 -5.58 -4.22 -6.92
CA ILE A 201 -4.58 -3.15 -6.97
C ILE A 201 -3.54 -3.36 -5.87
N ILE A 202 -3.93 -3.79 -4.68
CA ILE A 202 -2.99 -4.11 -3.59
C ILE A 202 -2.01 -5.20 -4.04
N ASN A 203 -2.52 -6.30 -4.60
CA ASN A 203 -1.71 -7.39 -5.13
C ASN A 203 -0.73 -6.90 -6.23
N ALA A 204 -1.19 -6.01 -7.12
CA ALA A 204 -0.34 -5.43 -8.14
C ALA A 204 0.81 -4.60 -7.54
N ILE A 205 0.54 -3.77 -6.52
CA ILE A 205 1.58 -3.01 -5.81
C ILE A 205 2.61 -3.97 -5.16
N GLU A 206 2.16 -5.06 -4.55
CA GLU A 206 3.04 -6.06 -3.91
C GLU A 206 3.94 -6.77 -4.92
N SER A 207 3.43 -7.07 -6.11
CA SER A 207 4.27 -7.65 -7.17
C SER A 207 5.40 -6.71 -7.63
N HIS A 208 5.26 -5.39 -7.42
CA HIS A 208 6.27 -4.39 -7.78
C HIS A 208 7.37 -4.23 -6.71
N GLY A 209 7.14 -4.63 -5.46
CA GLY A 209 8.10 -4.49 -4.36
C GLY A 209 8.01 -5.68 -3.41
N ARG A 210 9.11 -6.43 -3.23
CA ARG A 210 9.14 -7.55 -2.29
C ARG A 210 8.73 -7.03 -0.90
N GLU A 211 7.57 -7.51 -0.44
CA GLU A 211 6.97 -7.31 0.88
C GLU A 211 6.71 -5.82 1.25
N LEU A 212 5.51 -5.33 0.90
CA LEU A 212 4.99 -4.03 1.35
C LEU A 212 4.72 -3.95 2.85
N PHE A 213 4.74 -5.09 3.54
CA PHE A 213 4.42 -5.22 4.95
C PHE A 213 5.38 -6.17 5.63
#